data_AF-A0A9P6H376-F1
#
_entry.id   AF-A0A9P6H376-F1
#
_cell.length_a   1.000
_cell.length_b   1.000
_cell.length_c   1.000
_cell.angle_alpha   90.00
_cell.angle_beta   90.00
_cell.angle_gamma   90.00
#
_symmetry.space_group_name_H-M   'P 1'
#
loop_
_entity.id
_entity.type
_entity.pdbx_description
1 polymer ?
#
loop_
_entity_poly.entity_id
_entity_poly.type
_entity_poly.pdbx_seq_one_letter_code
_entity_poly.pdbx_strand_id
1 'polypeptide(L)'
;MDNAGRNASVDSLLSVDERTPFTTTSNVEPDSHHNLIVLVPDDEDDIDTPFYFSDGDDEGEYDPAQLDWLASSATPLLTSRVYLYLVSPFLGLGAMFIPDGNVPRPRMVAAICVFLVLSTFARYIWYLLARYLRKIHLEDIVADAFAKGHTKERLRARLRTVVRVGDWISKVLLATIYLRVSVSLVLPLMPEGDLVSSRFFWTTVLLLGVLPLSTVSTLASKRAVVPTILSIITYVAWFACTAHSHGQGSLEASASWTSLGSLWDGISPAAFTFTASSTVSLYSSLKAGHLNHKHKTKAYQSFRTLLILSGITSLALILPLAFFNSSPKFPAQDDAKRFPRPLRAVLHASTLMLTVPQILVNIPTIPLPFRSRHVTNASISHLVSAVVIFTLAVGTPEFFHVLSNVALVYILAGTYVLPAAIHITLHHIRRPLTIILPPQTQPTRSFTEPDSAMHDPLLQRKERLLQRRRLYRRLVWDIGAWILLIPFGGGCLVWAGGRLAGKW
;
A
#
# COMPACT_ATOMS: atom_id res chain seq x y z
N MET A 1 26.32 -22.36 52.43
CA MET A 1 24.94 -22.37 51.89
C MET A 1 25.00 -22.03 50.41
N ASP A 2 25.80 -22.76 49.62
CA ASP A 2 25.58 -24.14 49.15
C ASP A 2 24.47 -24.23 48.11
N ASN A 3 24.87 -24.09 46.84
CA ASN A 3 24.60 -25.15 45.88
C ASN A 3 25.54 -25.02 44.67
N ALA A 4 26.63 -25.77 44.77
CA ALA A 4 27.46 -26.20 43.67
C ALA A 4 27.03 -27.63 43.29
N GLY A 5 26.92 -27.92 41.99
CA GLY A 5 26.88 -29.28 41.46
C GLY A 5 26.81 -29.23 39.93
N ARG A 6 27.91 -29.45 39.19
CA ARG A 6 28.69 -30.68 38.89
C ARG A 6 28.11 -31.52 37.73
N ASN A 7 29.02 -31.76 36.77
CA ASN A 7 29.14 -32.92 35.86
C ASN A 7 28.27 -32.87 34.58
N ALA A 8 28.73 -33.27 33.38
CA ALA A 8 29.88 -34.10 33.01
C ALA A 8 30.37 -33.79 31.58
N SER A 9 31.69 -33.89 31.41
CA SER A 9 32.40 -34.19 30.17
C SER A 9 32.33 -35.68 29.85
N VAL A 10 32.15 -36.07 28.59
CA VAL A 10 32.59 -37.37 28.06
C VAL A 10 33.07 -37.20 26.62
N ASP A 11 34.36 -37.45 26.43
CA ASP A 11 35.04 -37.70 25.17
C ASP A 11 34.49 -38.95 24.44
N SER A 12 34.50 -38.93 23.11
CA SER A 12 34.71 -40.15 22.33
C SER A 12 35.26 -39.82 20.94
N LEU A 13 36.58 -39.95 20.86
CA LEU A 13 37.36 -40.28 19.67
C LEU A 13 37.03 -41.71 19.16
N LEU A 14 37.59 -42.05 17.99
CA LEU A 14 37.56 -43.31 17.19
C LEU A 14 36.53 -43.28 16.05
N SER A 15 36.82 -43.66 14.79
CA SER A 15 37.95 -44.32 14.10
C SER A 15 37.82 -43.99 12.59
N VAL A 16 38.84 -43.60 11.83
CA VAL A 16 39.87 -44.41 11.15
C VAL A 16 39.32 -45.62 10.36
N ASP A 17 39.51 -45.50 9.04
CA ASP A 17 39.62 -46.50 7.95
C ASP A 17 38.59 -47.62 7.77
N GLU A 18 37.96 -47.63 6.60
CA GLU A 18 38.03 -48.83 5.75
C GLU A 18 37.95 -48.50 4.25
N ARG A 19 39.04 -48.86 3.56
CA ARG A 19 39.14 -48.95 2.10
C ARG A 19 38.25 -50.10 1.61
N THR A 20 37.50 -49.89 0.54
CA THR A 20 37.29 -50.93 -0.48
C THR A 20 37.33 -50.33 -1.88
N PRO A 21 38.11 -50.90 -2.82
CA PRO A 21 38.03 -50.62 -4.24
C PRO A 21 37.08 -51.62 -4.89
N PHE A 22 36.08 -51.14 -5.60
CA PHE A 22 35.36 -51.96 -6.59
C PHE A 22 35.30 -51.23 -7.93
N THR A 23 36.32 -51.53 -8.74
CA THR A 23 36.22 -51.57 -10.19
C THR A 23 35.29 -52.71 -10.59
N THR A 24 34.15 -52.37 -11.19
CA THR A 24 33.42 -53.26 -12.09
C THR A 24 33.08 -52.47 -13.34
N THR A 25 33.94 -52.62 -14.34
CA THR A 25 33.69 -52.34 -15.74
C THR A 25 32.61 -53.29 -16.24
N SER A 26 31.37 -52.81 -16.37
CA SER A 26 30.38 -53.41 -17.27
C SER A 26 30.19 -52.46 -18.44
N ASN A 27 30.66 -52.88 -19.61
CA ASN A 27 30.26 -52.34 -20.90
C ASN A 27 28.73 -52.41 -20.98
N VAL A 28 28.07 -51.25 -20.92
CA VAL A 28 26.69 -51.09 -21.35
C VAL A 28 26.75 -50.31 -22.65
N GLU A 29 26.27 -50.99 -23.68
CA GLU A 29 26.07 -50.59 -25.05
C GLU A 29 25.34 -49.23 -25.13
N PRO A 30 25.83 -48.28 -25.94
CA PRO A 30 25.22 -46.96 -26.06
C PRO A 30 24.15 -47.05 -27.15
N ASP A 31 22.89 -47.25 -26.80
CA ASP A 31 21.76 -46.90 -27.67
C ASP A 31 20.43 -46.99 -26.90
N SER A 32 20.24 -46.07 -25.96
CA SER A 32 18.91 -45.68 -25.50
C SER A 32 18.87 -44.16 -25.35
N HIS A 33 18.34 -43.49 -26.37
CA HIS A 33 17.98 -42.08 -26.32
C HIS A 33 16.84 -41.88 -25.31
N HIS A 34 17.17 -41.93 -24.02
CA HIS A 34 16.33 -41.37 -23.00
C HIS A 34 16.19 -39.89 -23.32
N ASN A 35 14.96 -39.45 -23.57
CA ASN A 35 14.56 -38.06 -23.41
C ASN A 35 14.75 -37.71 -21.93
N LEU A 36 16.02 -37.55 -21.53
CA LEU A 36 16.43 -37.04 -20.26
C LEU A 36 15.94 -35.60 -20.28
N ILE A 37 14.81 -35.36 -19.62
CA ILE A 37 14.52 -34.04 -19.08
C ILE A 37 15.66 -33.80 -18.10
N VAL A 38 16.75 -33.22 -18.59
CA VAL A 38 17.74 -32.59 -17.74
C VAL A 38 17.00 -31.41 -17.14
N LEU A 39 16.32 -31.67 -16.03
CA LEU A 39 16.23 -30.69 -14.96
C LEU A 39 17.69 -30.37 -14.67
N VAL A 40 18.26 -29.39 -15.38
CA VAL A 40 19.44 -28.70 -14.89
C VAL A 40 18.94 -28.18 -13.55
N PRO A 41 19.43 -28.72 -12.42
CA PRO A 41 19.28 -28.03 -11.17
C PRO A 41 20.11 -26.78 -11.42
N ASP A 42 19.46 -25.69 -11.83
CA ASP A 42 20.02 -24.40 -11.50
C ASP A 42 19.95 -24.41 -9.97
N ASP A 43 21.06 -24.82 -9.35
CA ASP A 43 21.33 -24.75 -7.92
C ASP A 43 21.29 -23.26 -7.51
N GLU A 44 20.10 -22.67 -7.50
CA GLU A 44 19.74 -21.46 -6.77
C GLU A 44 18.24 -21.52 -6.44
N ASP A 45 17.91 -22.31 -5.40
CA ASP A 45 16.73 -22.20 -4.55
C ASP A 45 15.38 -21.94 -5.25
N ASP A 46 14.77 -23.06 -5.64
CA ASP A 46 13.34 -23.36 -5.57
C ASP A 46 12.38 -22.18 -5.29
N ILE A 47 12.03 -21.47 -6.35
CA ILE A 47 10.69 -20.89 -6.51
C ILE A 47 10.10 -21.43 -7.81
N ASP A 48 10.11 -22.76 -7.96
CA ASP A 48 9.37 -23.47 -9.01
C ASP A 48 7.89 -23.61 -8.64
N THR A 49 7.25 -22.48 -8.33
CA THR A 49 5.78 -22.43 -8.37
C THR A 49 5.35 -21.89 -9.72
N PRO A 50 4.95 -22.76 -10.67
CA PRO A 50 4.48 -22.32 -11.97
C PRO A 50 3.32 -21.34 -11.80
N PHE A 51 3.40 -20.22 -12.52
CA PHE A 51 2.43 -19.12 -12.55
C PHE A 51 0.98 -19.61 -12.68
N TYR A 52 0.31 -19.86 -11.53
CA TYR A 52 -1.07 -20.31 -11.49
C TYR A 52 -1.98 -19.13 -11.14
N PHE A 53 -2.36 -18.37 -12.17
CA PHE A 53 -3.49 -17.44 -12.10
C PHE A 53 -4.79 -18.20 -12.43
N SER A 54 -5.18 -19.14 -11.58
CA SER A 54 -6.55 -19.64 -11.64
C SER A 54 -7.48 -18.57 -11.07
N ASP A 55 -8.49 -18.19 -11.86
CA ASP A 55 -9.61 -17.33 -11.44
C ASP A 55 -10.72 -18.15 -10.76
N GLY A 56 -10.52 -19.45 -10.53
CA GLY A 56 -11.32 -20.22 -9.59
C GLY A 56 -10.61 -20.23 -8.25
N ASP A 57 -11.32 -19.84 -7.20
CA ASP A 57 -10.89 -19.76 -5.79
C ASP A 57 -10.44 -21.11 -5.18
N ASP A 58 -9.76 -21.96 -5.94
CA ASP A 58 -8.90 -23.00 -5.39
C ASP A 58 -7.67 -22.27 -4.86
N GLU A 59 -7.80 -21.78 -3.63
CA GLU A 59 -6.68 -21.50 -2.75
C GLU A 59 -5.88 -22.79 -2.61
N GLY A 60 -4.97 -23.01 -3.56
CA GLY A 60 -4.04 -24.12 -3.56
C GLY A 60 -3.43 -24.22 -2.17
N GLU A 61 -3.48 -25.44 -1.64
CA GLU A 61 -2.99 -25.83 -0.31
C GLU A 61 -1.68 -25.10 -0.01
N TYR A 62 -1.78 -24.02 0.77
CA TYR A 62 -0.61 -23.24 1.13
C TYR A 62 0.27 -24.12 1.98
N ASP A 63 1.56 -24.10 1.70
CA ASP A 63 2.55 -24.74 2.54
C ASP A 63 2.36 -24.27 4.00
N PRO A 64 2.09 -25.19 4.95
CA PRO A 64 1.82 -24.84 6.35
C PRO A 64 2.94 -24.02 6.98
N ALA A 65 4.20 -24.20 6.56
CA ALA A 65 5.32 -23.40 7.06
C ALA A 65 5.18 -21.91 6.71
N GLN A 66 4.64 -21.60 5.53
CA GLN A 66 4.38 -20.21 5.12
C GLN A 66 3.22 -19.59 5.91
N LEU A 67 2.24 -20.40 6.26
CA LEU A 67 1.09 -19.98 7.06
C LEU A 67 1.53 -19.60 8.48
N ASP A 68 2.39 -20.40 9.10
CA ASP A 68 2.93 -20.12 10.43
C ASP A 68 3.75 -18.82 10.46
N TRP A 69 4.57 -18.59 9.42
CA TRP A 69 5.32 -17.34 9.28
C TRP A 69 4.40 -16.12 9.14
N LEU A 70 3.34 -16.21 8.33
CA LEU A 70 2.32 -15.15 8.17
C LEU A 70 1.59 -14.85 9.49
N ALA A 71 1.21 -15.88 10.23
CA ALA A 71 0.53 -15.76 11.52
C ALA A 71 1.40 -15.06 12.57
N SER A 72 2.73 -15.25 12.51
CA SER A 72 3.68 -14.63 13.44
C SER A 72 3.96 -13.14 13.16
N SER A 73 3.76 -12.69 11.92
CA SER A 73 4.24 -11.39 11.45
C SER A 73 3.13 -10.34 11.27
N ALA A 74 1.89 -10.76 11.01
CA ALA A 74 0.76 -9.84 10.84
C ALA A 74 -0.34 -10.11 11.87
N THR A 75 -0.87 -9.05 12.48
CA THR A 75 -2.02 -9.18 13.37
C THR A 75 -3.28 -9.46 12.56
N PRO A 76 -4.05 -10.52 12.87
CA PRO A 76 -5.26 -10.86 12.15
C PRO A 76 -6.30 -9.73 12.26
N LEU A 77 -6.86 -9.31 11.13
CA LEU A 77 -7.94 -8.31 11.07
C LEU A 77 -9.24 -8.94 10.55
N LEU A 78 -10.35 -8.51 11.14
CA LEU A 78 -11.68 -8.85 10.64
C LEU A 78 -11.95 -8.15 9.30
N THR A 79 -12.62 -8.83 8.37
CA THR A 79 -12.98 -8.34 7.03
C THR A 79 -13.63 -6.94 7.06
N SER A 80 -14.54 -6.70 8.00
CA SER A 80 -15.21 -5.39 8.15
C SER A 80 -14.23 -4.28 8.55
N ARG A 81 -13.22 -4.57 9.36
CA ARG A 81 -12.18 -3.59 9.74
C ARG A 81 -11.26 -3.28 8.56
N VAL A 82 -10.90 -4.30 7.79
CA VAL A 82 -10.12 -4.11 6.56
C VAL A 82 -10.87 -3.21 5.58
N TYR A 83 -12.17 -3.44 5.40
CA TYR A 83 -13.03 -2.57 4.60
C TYR A 83 -13.04 -1.12 5.11
N LEU A 84 -13.21 -0.89 6.41
CA LEU A 84 -13.17 0.45 7.01
C LEU A 84 -11.82 1.15 6.74
N TYR A 85 -10.70 0.43 6.88
CA TYR A 85 -9.38 0.97 6.59
C TYR A 85 -9.12 1.21 5.09
N LEU A 86 -9.82 0.51 4.18
CA LEU A 86 -9.75 0.76 2.74
C LEU A 86 -10.55 2.00 2.33
N VAL A 87 -11.68 2.27 2.99
CA VAL A 87 -12.58 3.40 2.72
C VAL A 87 -12.07 4.69 3.36
N SER A 88 -11.61 4.65 4.61
CA SER A 88 -11.26 5.85 5.38
C SER A 88 -10.27 6.80 4.69
N PRO A 89 -9.16 6.34 4.07
CA PRO A 89 -8.22 7.23 3.38
C PRO A 89 -8.85 8.02 2.23
N PHE A 90 -9.88 7.45 1.58
CA PHE A 90 -10.59 8.10 0.48
C PHE A 90 -11.51 9.22 0.96
N LEU A 91 -11.91 9.23 2.23
CA LEU A 91 -12.80 10.25 2.81
C LEU A 91 -12.02 11.34 3.57
N GLY A 92 -10.70 11.38 3.42
CA GLY A 92 -9.83 12.33 4.12
C GLY A 92 -9.70 13.67 3.41
N LEU A 93 -8.51 14.25 3.58
CA LEU A 93 -8.14 15.60 3.12
C LEU A 93 -8.47 15.88 1.65
N GLY A 94 -8.19 14.94 0.74
CA GLY A 94 -8.46 15.14 -0.68
C GLY A 94 -9.95 15.36 -0.98
N ALA A 95 -10.81 14.52 -0.41
CA ALA A 95 -12.25 14.59 -0.63
C ALA A 95 -12.81 15.92 -0.12
N MET A 96 -12.33 16.35 1.04
CA MET A 96 -12.80 17.57 1.70
C MET A 96 -12.49 18.85 0.91
N PHE A 97 -11.51 18.80 0.00
CA PHE A 97 -11.13 19.92 -0.84
C PHE A 97 -11.71 19.91 -2.25
N ILE A 98 -12.38 18.84 -2.68
CA ILE A 98 -13.02 18.79 -4.00
C ILE A 98 -14.00 19.96 -4.24
N PRO A 99 -14.83 20.38 -3.26
CA PRO A 99 -15.76 21.49 -3.46
C PRO A 99 -15.10 22.87 -3.61
N ASP A 100 -13.87 23.02 -3.14
CA ASP A 100 -13.13 24.30 -3.15
C ASP A 100 -12.35 24.52 -4.47
N GLY A 101 -12.24 23.50 -5.32
CA GLY A 101 -11.40 23.55 -6.52
C GLY A 101 -12.07 24.27 -7.70
N ASN A 102 -11.40 25.27 -8.29
CA ASN A 102 -11.88 26.02 -9.47
C ASN A 102 -11.90 25.23 -10.81
N VAL A 103 -12.29 23.96 -10.80
CA VAL A 103 -12.33 23.09 -11.99
C VAL A 103 -13.75 22.99 -12.54
N PRO A 104 -13.96 23.13 -13.86
CA PRO A 104 -15.27 22.87 -14.47
C PRO A 104 -15.84 21.51 -14.06
N ARG A 105 -17.11 21.48 -13.62
CA ARG A 105 -17.84 20.28 -13.18
C ARG A 105 -17.58 19.01 -14.00
N PRO A 106 -17.69 19.01 -15.35
CA PRO A 106 -17.47 17.78 -16.13
C PRO A 106 -16.03 17.26 -16.03
N ARG A 107 -15.04 18.16 -15.93
CA ARG A 107 -13.63 17.78 -15.78
C ARG A 107 -13.35 17.19 -14.40
N MET A 108 -13.96 17.73 -13.35
CA MET A 108 -13.82 17.20 -11.98
C MET A 108 -14.45 15.80 -11.87
N VAL A 109 -15.66 15.61 -12.40
CA VAL A 109 -16.32 14.29 -12.43
C VAL A 109 -15.48 13.27 -13.21
N ALA A 110 -14.97 13.65 -14.38
CA ALA A 110 -14.07 12.78 -15.15
C ALA A 110 -12.78 12.45 -14.37
N ALA A 111 -12.17 13.44 -13.72
CA ALA A 111 -10.97 13.25 -12.90
C ALA A 111 -11.22 12.26 -11.75
N ILE A 112 -12.32 12.39 -11.02
CA ILE A 112 -12.69 11.46 -9.94
C ILE A 112 -12.84 10.04 -10.46
N CYS A 113 -13.56 9.84 -11.56
CA CYS A 113 -13.73 8.51 -12.17
C CYS A 113 -12.39 7.91 -12.63
N VAL A 114 -11.56 8.70 -13.30
CA VAL A 114 -10.24 8.27 -13.79
C VAL A 114 -9.31 7.90 -12.62
N PHE A 115 -9.17 8.78 -11.61
CA PHE A 115 -8.30 8.52 -10.47
C PHE A 115 -8.78 7.38 -9.57
N LEU A 116 -10.09 7.13 -9.48
CA LEU A 116 -10.63 5.94 -8.84
C LEU A 116 -10.20 4.66 -9.57
N VAL A 117 -10.35 4.62 -10.89
CA VAL A 117 -9.95 3.46 -11.70
C VAL A 117 -8.45 3.22 -11.59
N LEU A 118 -7.63 4.27 -11.67
CA LEU A 118 -6.19 4.16 -11.54
C LEU A 118 -5.76 3.73 -10.14
N SER A 119 -6.40 4.25 -9.09
CA SER A 119 -6.10 3.87 -7.71
C SER A 119 -6.48 2.42 -7.42
N THR A 120 -7.66 2.00 -7.86
CA THR A 120 -8.09 0.59 -7.71
C THR A 120 -7.16 -0.33 -8.49
N PHE A 121 -6.74 0.05 -9.70
CA PHE A 121 -5.75 -0.67 -10.50
C PHE A 121 -4.38 -0.73 -9.82
N ALA A 122 -3.85 0.39 -9.30
CA ALA A 122 -2.57 0.45 -8.59
C ALA A 122 -2.58 -0.39 -7.30
N ARG A 123 -3.66 -0.30 -6.51
CA ARG A 123 -3.87 -1.16 -5.33
C ARG A 123 -3.96 -2.63 -5.72
N TYR A 124 -4.59 -2.94 -6.84
CA TYR A 124 -4.65 -4.31 -7.33
C TYR A 124 -3.28 -4.84 -7.78
N ILE A 125 -2.44 -4.00 -8.42
CA ILE A 125 -1.03 -4.35 -8.70
C ILE A 125 -0.28 -4.66 -7.39
N TRP A 126 -0.42 -3.83 -6.36
CA TRP A 126 0.19 -4.10 -5.05
C TRP A 126 -0.25 -5.44 -4.45
N TYR A 127 -1.55 -5.73 -4.53
CA TYR A 127 -2.11 -7.02 -4.12
C TYR A 127 -1.51 -8.18 -4.92
N LEU A 128 -1.42 -8.06 -6.25
CA LEU A 128 -0.81 -9.07 -7.11
C LEU A 128 0.68 -9.27 -6.80
N LEU A 129 1.43 -8.19 -6.58
CA LEU A 129 2.85 -8.24 -6.23
C LEU A 129 3.07 -8.93 -4.87
N ALA A 130 2.27 -8.57 -3.86
CA ALA A 130 2.33 -9.19 -2.55
C ALA A 130 2.02 -10.70 -2.63
N ARG A 131 1.00 -11.08 -3.41
CA ARG A 131 0.64 -12.47 -3.66
C ARG A 131 1.73 -13.22 -4.43
N TYR A 132 2.30 -12.59 -5.46
CA TYR A 132 3.31 -13.18 -6.32
C TYR A 132 4.63 -13.43 -5.60
N LEU A 133 5.12 -12.42 -4.87
CA LEU A 133 6.38 -12.52 -4.12
C LEU A 133 6.22 -13.21 -2.75
N ARG A 134 4.98 -13.43 -2.30
CA ARG A 134 4.65 -13.97 -0.97
C ARG A 134 5.28 -13.17 0.17
N LYS A 135 5.44 -11.86 -0.01
CA LYS A 135 6.01 -10.94 0.98
C LYS A 135 4.91 -10.06 1.57
N ILE A 136 5.00 -9.84 2.88
CA ILE A 136 4.03 -9.06 3.67
C ILE A 136 4.40 -7.59 3.71
N HIS A 137 5.69 -7.29 3.64
CA HIS A 137 6.21 -5.94 3.82
C HIS A 137 6.59 -5.33 2.48
N LEU A 138 6.31 -4.03 2.36
CA LEU A 138 6.63 -3.25 1.17
C LEU A 138 8.14 -3.25 0.90
N GLU A 139 8.94 -3.15 1.96
CA GLU A 139 10.40 -3.16 1.85
C GLU A 139 10.95 -4.44 1.22
N ASP A 140 10.35 -5.60 1.50
CA ASP A 140 10.78 -6.88 0.96
C ASP A 140 10.37 -7.03 -0.50
N ILE A 141 9.17 -6.57 -0.86
CA ILE A 141 8.72 -6.53 -2.25
C ILE A 141 9.68 -5.71 -3.11
N VAL A 142 10.07 -4.52 -2.64
CA VAL A 142 11.01 -3.65 -3.36
C VAL A 142 12.41 -4.24 -3.37
N ALA A 143 12.91 -4.74 -2.24
CA ALA A 143 14.24 -5.35 -2.17
C ALA A 143 14.35 -6.55 -3.11
N ASP A 144 13.34 -7.41 -3.15
CA ASP A 144 13.32 -8.53 -4.09
C ASP A 144 13.21 -8.05 -5.53
N ALA A 145 12.36 -7.06 -5.83
CA ALA A 145 12.20 -6.51 -7.18
C ALA A 145 13.49 -5.90 -7.77
N PHE A 146 14.36 -5.30 -6.96
CA PHE A 146 15.59 -4.66 -7.44
C PHE A 146 16.87 -5.49 -7.19
N ALA A 147 16.92 -6.32 -6.16
CA ALA A 147 18.12 -7.07 -5.76
C ALA A 147 17.84 -8.58 -5.58
N LYS A 148 17.51 -9.30 -6.66
CA LYS A 148 17.42 -10.77 -6.66
C LYS A 148 18.81 -11.40 -6.74
N GLY A 149 18.99 -12.50 -6.01
CA GLY A 149 20.24 -13.26 -5.89
C GLY A 149 20.88 -13.15 -4.50
N HIS A 150 21.48 -14.24 -4.03
CA HIS A 150 22.09 -14.33 -2.70
C HIS A 150 23.28 -13.38 -2.49
N THR A 151 24.01 -13.08 -3.56
CA THR A 151 25.21 -12.22 -3.51
C THR A 151 24.91 -10.75 -3.17
N LYS A 152 23.64 -10.32 -3.17
CA LYS A 152 23.22 -8.91 -3.03
C LYS A 152 22.58 -8.57 -1.69
N GLU A 153 22.82 -9.33 -0.63
CA GLU A 153 22.17 -9.09 0.67
C GLU A 153 22.44 -7.69 1.25
N ARG A 154 23.65 -7.13 1.04
CA ARG A 154 23.95 -5.73 1.43
C ARG A 154 23.07 -4.71 0.71
N LEU A 155 22.79 -4.94 -0.58
CA LEU A 155 21.92 -4.05 -1.36
C LEU A 155 20.46 -4.18 -0.91
N ARG A 156 19.98 -5.41 -0.65
CA ARG A 156 18.65 -5.65 -0.07
C ARG A 156 18.46 -4.92 1.25
N ALA A 157 19.43 -5.01 2.16
CA ALA A 157 19.39 -4.28 3.42
C ALA A 157 19.28 -2.76 3.22
N ARG A 158 20.09 -2.18 2.32
CA ARG A 158 20.02 -0.74 1.99
C ARG A 158 18.67 -0.36 1.39
N LEU A 159 18.15 -1.14 0.44
CA LEU A 159 16.84 -0.90 -0.17
C LEU A 159 15.72 -0.95 0.86
N ARG A 160 15.74 -1.93 1.77
CA ARG A 160 14.78 -2.01 2.87
C ARG A 160 14.82 -0.76 3.74
N THR A 161 16.01 -0.28 4.10
CA THR A 161 16.18 0.97 4.87
C THR A 161 15.64 2.18 4.11
N VAL A 162 15.95 2.31 2.81
CA VAL A 162 15.48 3.43 1.98
C VAL A 162 13.95 3.44 1.88
N VAL A 163 13.33 2.29 1.60
CA VAL A 163 11.86 2.17 1.52
C VAL A 163 11.22 2.47 2.85
N ARG A 164 11.79 1.98 3.95
CA ARG A 164 11.29 2.24 5.30
C ARG A 164 11.38 3.71 5.69
N VAL A 165 12.50 4.36 5.39
CA VAL A 165 12.67 5.80 5.62
C VAL A 165 11.71 6.60 4.74
N GLY A 166 11.55 6.21 3.48
CA GLY A 166 10.59 6.85 2.56
C GLY A 166 9.15 6.76 3.04
N ASP A 167 8.72 5.56 3.47
CA ASP A 167 7.39 5.37 4.04
C ASP A 167 7.23 6.19 5.33
N TRP A 168 8.22 6.17 6.24
CA TRP A 168 8.23 7.01 7.45
C TRP A 168 8.05 8.50 7.12
N ILE A 169 8.85 9.03 6.18
CA ILE A 169 8.76 10.43 5.72
C ILE A 169 7.35 10.70 5.20
N SER A 170 6.80 9.84 4.35
CA SER A 170 5.46 10.04 3.78
C SER A 170 4.37 10.18 4.83
N LYS A 171 4.40 9.33 5.86
CA LYS A 171 3.40 9.31 6.94
C LYS A 171 3.56 10.52 7.85
N VAL A 172 4.79 10.91 8.16
CA VAL A 172 5.09 12.12 8.94
C VAL A 172 4.63 13.37 8.20
N LEU A 173 4.93 13.49 6.90
CA LEU A 173 4.48 14.60 6.07
C LEU A 173 2.94 14.64 5.99
N LEU A 174 2.31 13.50 5.74
CA LEU A 174 0.85 13.38 5.67
C LEU A 174 0.19 13.78 7.00
N ALA A 175 0.67 13.25 8.12
CA ALA A 175 0.16 13.59 9.45
C ALA A 175 0.36 15.08 9.78
N THR A 176 1.49 15.66 9.37
CA THR A 176 1.77 17.09 9.53
C THR A 176 0.75 17.93 8.77
N ILE A 177 0.47 17.59 7.51
CA ILE A 177 -0.52 18.30 6.69
C ILE A 177 -1.90 18.21 7.31
N TYR A 178 -2.33 17.00 7.72
CA TYR A 178 -3.63 16.80 8.35
C TYR A 178 -3.76 17.61 9.64
N LEU A 179 -2.77 17.54 10.53
CA LEU A 179 -2.76 18.28 11.79
C LEU A 179 -2.78 19.80 11.56
N ARG A 180 -1.96 20.30 10.63
CA ARG A 180 -1.88 21.75 10.37
C ARG A 180 -3.15 22.27 9.72
N VAL A 181 -3.74 21.54 8.78
CA VAL A 181 -5.03 21.92 8.17
C VAL A 181 -6.13 21.91 9.22
N SER A 182 -6.18 20.91 10.12
CA SER A 182 -7.10 20.92 11.27
C SER A 182 -6.97 22.19 12.11
N VAL A 183 -5.74 22.61 12.45
CA VAL A 183 -5.51 23.85 13.21
C VAL A 183 -5.97 25.08 12.43
N SER A 184 -5.69 25.14 11.12
CA SER A 184 -6.09 26.27 10.27
C SER A 184 -7.62 26.43 10.17
N LEU A 185 -8.38 25.35 10.33
CA LEU A 185 -9.85 25.36 10.32
C LEU A 185 -10.44 25.78 11.67
N VAL A 186 -9.74 25.49 12.77
CA VAL A 186 -10.19 25.87 14.13
C VAL A 186 -9.81 27.31 14.47
N LEU A 187 -8.67 27.79 13.97
CA LEU A 187 -8.14 29.12 14.31
C LEU A 187 -9.13 30.28 14.09
N PRO A 188 -9.89 30.35 12.98
CA PRO A 188 -10.85 31.42 12.74
C PRO A 188 -12.09 31.38 13.65
N LEU A 189 -12.31 30.27 14.37
CA LEU A 189 -13.42 30.14 15.32
C LEU A 189 -13.07 30.70 16.70
N MET A 190 -11.80 31.04 16.92
CA MET A 190 -11.29 31.51 18.20
C MET A 190 -11.30 33.04 18.25
N PRO A 191 -11.50 33.63 19.43
CA PRO A 191 -11.44 35.08 19.59
C PRO A 191 -10.08 35.63 19.14
N GLU A 192 -10.07 36.86 18.62
CA GLU A 192 -8.91 37.57 18.08
C GLU A 192 -7.86 37.86 19.17
N GLY A 193 -7.11 36.83 19.57
CA GLY A 193 -5.89 36.94 20.36
C GLY A 193 -4.65 36.79 19.48
N ASP A 194 -3.46 36.90 20.09
CA ASP A 194 -2.18 36.76 19.39
C ASP A 194 -2.11 35.46 18.56
N LEU A 195 -2.15 35.60 17.23
CA LEU A 195 -2.27 34.50 16.26
C LEU A 195 -1.15 33.45 16.37
N VAL A 196 0.07 33.90 16.68
CA VAL A 196 1.24 33.01 16.80
C VAL A 196 1.12 32.13 18.05
N SER A 197 0.77 32.74 19.19
CA SER A 197 0.53 32.03 20.44
C SER A 197 -0.63 31.05 20.29
N SER A 198 -1.70 31.48 19.60
CA SER A 198 -2.87 30.64 19.33
C SER A 198 -2.54 29.40 18.48
N ARG A 199 -1.74 29.53 17.40
CA ARG A 199 -1.37 28.38 16.56
C ARG A 199 -0.54 27.34 17.33
N PHE A 200 0.45 27.78 18.09
CA PHE A 200 1.28 26.88 18.91
C PHE A 200 0.42 26.17 19.96
N PHE A 201 -0.49 26.89 20.60
CA PHE A 201 -1.41 26.33 21.58
C PHE A 201 -2.31 25.24 20.95
N TRP A 202 -3.00 25.54 19.84
CA TRP A 202 -3.92 24.59 19.21
C TRP A 202 -3.22 23.38 18.59
N THR A 203 -2.04 23.56 17.97
CA THR A 203 -1.22 22.42 17.51
C THR A 203 -0.87 21.50 18.67
N THR A 204 -0.48 22.05 19.82
CA THR A 204 -0.16 21.29 21.04
C THR A 204 -1.38 20.53 21.56
N VAL A 205 -2.52 21.22 21.70
CA VAL A 205 -3.77 20.62 22.21
C VAL A 205 -4.24 19.47 21.32
N LEU A 206 -4.30 19.67 19.99
CA LEU A 206 -4.77 18.64 19.07
C LEU A 206 -3.79 17.45 19.02
N LEU A 207 -2.48 17.72 19.00
CA LEU A 207 -1.47 16.65 19.03
C LEU A 207 -1.54 15.84 20.32
N LEU A 208 -1.71 16.49 21.48
CA LEU A 208 -1.86 15.82 22.76
C LEU A 208 -3.13 14.97 22.82
N GLY A 209 -4.22 15.40 22.16
CA GLY A 209 -5.44 14.60 22.03
C GLY A 209 -5.28 13.38 21.11
N VAL A 210 -4.47 13.49 20.05
CA VAL A 210 -4.19 12.40 19.09
C VAL A 210 -3.20 11.38 19.64
N LEU A 211 -2.20 11.82 20.39
CA LEU A 211 -1.09 11.00 20.89
C LEU A 211 -1.54 9.72 21.64
N PRO A 212 -2.48 9.75 22.62
CA PRO A 212 -2.90 8.54 23.32
C PRO A 212 -3.63 7.53 22.42
N LEU A 213 -4.21 7.99 21.31
CA LEU A 213 -4.85 7.13 20.31
C LEU A 213 -3.81 6.47 19.39
N SER A 214 -2.68 7.13 19.17
CA SER A 214 -1.61 6.64 18.27
C SER A 214 -0.55 5.78 18.94
N THR A 215 -0.51 5.68 20.27
CA THR A 215 0.51 4.85 20.96
C THR A 215 0.36 3.34 20.76
N VAL A 216 -0.55 2.87 19.89
CA VAL A 216 -0.78 1.45 19.68
C VAL A 216 0.07 0.93 18.52
N SER A 217 0.71 -0.22 18.73
CA SER A 217 1.52 -0.90 17.73
C SER A 217 0.72 -1.70 16.70
N THR A 218 -0.60 -1.87 16.87
CA THR A 218 -1.40 -2.77 16.04
C THR A 218 -2.66 -2.11 15.48
N LEU A 219 -2.92 -2.36 14.19
CA LEU A 219 -4.17 -1.93 13.52
C LEU A 219 -5.42 -2.64 14.09
N ALA A 220 -5.24 -3.76 14.78
CA ALA A 220 -6.34 -4.51 15.37
C ALA A 220 -6.88 -3.89 16.67
N SER A 221 -6.14 -2.93 17.26
CA SER A 221 -6.53 -2.32 18.52
C SER A 221 -7.79 -1.45 18.39
N LYS A 222 -8.64 -1.50 19.43
CA LYS A 222 -9.82 -0.63 19.55
C LYS A 222 -9.43 0.85 19.44
N ARG A 223 -8.25 1.25 19.92
CA ARG A 223 -7.79 2.65 19.86
C ARG A 223 -7.45 3.14 18.44
N ALA A 224 -7.18 2.23 17.50
CA ALA A 224 -7.01 2.58 16.09
C ALA A 224 -8.35 2.51 15.33
N VAL A 225 -9.17 1.49 15.62
CA VAL A 225 -10.46 1.28 14.95
C VAL A 225 -11.48 2.37 15.29
N VAL A 226 -11.58 2.77 16.56
CA VAL A 226 -12.54 3.79 17.02
C VAL A 226 -12.33 5.14 16.33
N PRO A 227 -11.13 5.75 16.28
CA PRO A 227 -10.94 7.01 15.58
C PRO A 227 -11.16 6.90 14.06
N THR A 228 -10.86 5.75 13.43
CA THR A 228 -11.21 5.52 12.02
C THR A 228 -12.72 5.53 11.81
N ILE A 229 -13.50 4.86 12.67
CA ILE A 229 -14.97 4.89 12.59
C ILE A 229 -15.50 6.31 12.84
N LEU A 230 -14.99 6.98 13.88
CA LEU A 230 -15.38 8.35 14.20
C LEU A 230 -15.05 9.30 13.04
N SER A 231 -13.89 9.15 12.39
CA SER A 231 -13.49 9.93 11.21
C SER A 231 -14.49 9.77 10.07
N ILE A 232 -14.97 8.55 9.80
CA ILE A 232 -16.01 8.31 8.78
C ILE A 232 -17.34 8.97 9.19
N ILE A 233 -17.74 8.85 10.46
CA ILE A 233 -18.98 9.47 10.96
C ILE A 233 -18.89 11.01 10.85
N THR A 234 -17.78 11.61 11.27
CA THR A 234 -17.57 13.06 11.18
C THR A 234 -17.48 13.53 9.74
N TYR A 235 -16.93 12.71 8.82
CA TYR A 235 -16.97 12.99 7.38
C TYR A 235 -18.40 13.03 6.87
N VAL A 236 -19.23 12.04 7.19
CA VAL A 236 -20.64 11.99 6.74
C VAL A 236 -21.43 13.18 7.29
N ALA A 237 -21.20 13.54 8.55
CA ALA A 237 -21.80 14.74 9.15
C ALA A 237 -21.32 16.03 8.45
N TRP A 238 -20.01 16.14 8.17
CA TRP A 238 -19.45 17.26 7.41
C TRP A 238 -20.04 17.35 5.99
N PHE A 239 -20.18 16.20 5.32
CA PHE A 239 -20.78 16.09 4.00
C PHE A 239 -22.24 16.57 4.02
N ALA A 240 -23.03 16.16 5.02
CA ALA A 240 -24.41 16.62 5.18
C ALA A 240 -24.49 18.14 5.40
N CYS A 241 -23.63 18.71 6.26
CA CYS A 241 -23.55 20.16 6.44
C CYS A 241 -23.14 20.90 5.15
N THR A 242 -22.24 20.31 4.37
CA THR A 242 -21.77 20.87 3.09
C THR A 242 -22.87 20.83 2.04
N ALA A 243 -23.59 19.70 1.92
CA ALA A 243 -24.75 19.56 1.04
C ALA A 243 -25.86 20.55 1.40
N HIS A 244 -26.14 20.71 2.70
CA HIS A 244 -27.11 21.70 3.19
C HIS A 244 -26.68 23.14 2.86
N SER A 245 -25.41 23.49 3.09
CA SER A 245 -24.88 24.83 2.78
C SER A 245 -24.89 25.10 1.28
N HIS A 246 -24.61 24.10 0.45
CA HIS A 246 -24.73 24.18 -1.00
C HIS A 246 -26.19 24.42 -1.44
N GLY A 247 -27.15 23.68 -0.86
CA GLY A 247 -28.58 23.88 -1.13
C GLY A 247 -29.09 25.28 -0.77
N GLN A 248 -28.45 25.93 0.21
CA GLN A 248 -28.74 27.32 0.61
C GLN A 248 -27.95 28.37 -0.20
N GLY A 249 -27.06 27.96 -1.10
CA GLY A 249 -26.18 28.89 -1.83
C GLY A 249 -25.17 29.62 -0.93
N SER A 250 -24.89 29.12 0.28
CA SER A 250 -24.00 29.74 1.28
C SER A 250 -22.62 29.07 1.35
N LEU A 251 -22.29 28.24 0.36
CA LEU A 251 -21.04 27.51 0.34
C LEU A 251 -19.86 28.45 0.03
N GLU A 252 -19.15 28.84 1.09
CA GLU A 252 -17.90 29.58 0.99
C GLU A 252 -16.73 28.63 0.84
N ALA A 253 -15.80 29.00 -0.06
CA ALA A 253 -14.51 28.35 -0.23
C ALA A 253 -13.72 28.43 1.07
N SER A 254 -13.14 27.31 1.50
CA SER A 254 -12.38 27.27 2.74
C SER A 254 -11.11 28.12 2.66
N ALA A 255 -10.86 28.99 3.65
CA ALA A 255 -9.60 29.75 3.72
C ALA A 255 -8.37 28.84 3.92
N SER A 256 -8.57 27.61 4.41
CA SER A 256 -7.52 26.59 4.49
C SER A 256 -6.98 26.17 3.14
N TRP A 257 -7.79 26.26 2.08
CA TRP A 257 -7.39 25.91 0.71
C TRP A 257 -6.21 26.77 0.24
N THR A 258 -6.26 28.07 0.48
CA THR A 258 -5.19 29.01 0.06
C THR A 258 -3.92 28.85 0.86
N SER A 259 -3.98 28.16 2.02
CA SER A 259 -2.80 27.84 2.84
C SER A 259 -2.03 26.61 2.33
N LEU A 260 -2.60 25.87 1.38
CA LEU A 260 -1.93 24.76 0.72
C LEU A 260 -1.10 25.28 -0.46
N GLY A 261 -0.06 24.52 -0.85
CA GLY A 261 0.79 24.91 -1.97
C GLY A 261 0.04 24.90 -3.31
N SER A 262 0.58 25.61 -4.30
CA SER A 262 -0.01 25.79 -5.64
C SER A 262 -0.31 24.49 -6.41
N LEU A 263 0.27 23.36 -6.01
CA LEU A 263 -0.03 22.06 -6.61
C LEU A 263 -1.39 21.53 -6.18
N TRP A 264 -1.97 22.01 -5.07
CA TRP A 264 -3.29 21.56 -4.64
C TRP A 264 -4.41 22.09 -5.53
N ASP A 265 -4.17 23.15 -6.30
CA ASP A 265 -5.15 23.68 -7.22
C ASP A 265 -5.48 22.70 -8.36
N GLY A 266 -6.76 22.67 -8.73
CA GLY A 266 -7.24 21.93 -9.91
C GLY A 266 -7.70 20.50 -9.59
N ILE A 267 -7.19 19.53 -10.35
CA ILE A 267 -7.59 18.11 -10.25
C ILE A 267 -6.78 17.32 -9.20
N SER A 268 -5.75 17.93 -8.63
CA SER A 268 -4.85 17.34 -7.65
C SER A 268 -5.53 16.83 -6.38
N PRO A 269 -6.55 17.50 -5.81
CA PRO A 269 -7.26 16.97 -4.66
C PRO A 269 -8.01 15.70 -5.02
N ALA A 270 -8.57 15.59 -6.22
CA ALA A 270 -9.19 14.37 -6.70
C ALA A 270 -8.16 13.24 -6.82
N ALA A 271 -6.98 13.51 -7.39
CA ALA A 271 -5.88 12.55 -7.44
C ALA A 271 -5.45 12.12 -6.02
N PHE A 272 -5.27 13.08 -5.12
CA PHE A 272 -4.87 12.84 -3.74
C PHE A 272 -5.92 12.06 -2.94
N THR A 273 -7.21 12.32 -3.20
CA THR A 273 -8.34 11.61 -2.59
C THR A 273 -8.19 10.12 -2.78
N PHE A 274 -7.78 9.69 -3.98
CA PHE A 274 -7.61 8.28 -4.30
C PHE A 274 -6.21 7.73 -4.00
N THR A 275 -5.43 8.38 -3.13
CA THR A 275 -4.14 7.85 -2.68
C THR A 275 -4.33 6.82 -1.56
N ALA A 276 -3.45 5.81 -1.52
CA ALA A 276 -3.37 4.90 -0.39
C ALA A 276 -2.03 4.21 -0.30
N SER A 277 -1.56 4.09 0.93
CA SER A 277 -0.23 3.62 1.26
C SER A 277 -0.21 2.35 2.11
N SER A 278 -1.35 1.65 2.29
CA SER A 278 -1.46 0.50 3.22
C SER A 278 -2.10 -0.75 2.61
N THR A 279 -2.13 -0.90 1.28
CA THR A 279 -2.81 -2.05 0.65
C THR A 279 -2.15 -3.39 1.01
N VAL A 280 -0.82 -3.44 1.02
CA VAL A 280 -0.05 -4.67 1.31
C VAL A 280 -0.22 -5.10 2.78
N SER A 281 -0.18 -4.16 3.73
CA SER A 281 -0.37 -4.45 5.16
C SER A 281 -1.80 -4.86 5.48
N LEU A 282 -2.80 -4.29 4.80
CA LEU A 282 -4.20 -4.69 4.96
C LEU A 282 -4.46 -6.08 4.37
N TYR A 283 -3.88 -6.40 3.22
CA TYR A 283 -3.98 -7.73 2.61
C TYR A 283 -3.38 -8.82 3.51
N SER A 284 -2.16 -8.61 4.00
CA SER A 284 -1.50 -9.58 4.89
C SER A 284 -2.26 -9.77 6.21
N SER A 285 -2.79 -8.69 6.79
CA SER A 285 -3.62 -8.76 7.99
C SER A 285 -4.94 -9.51 7.76
N LEU A 286 -5.55 -9.35 6.58
CA LEU A 286 -6.75 -10.11 6.20
C LEU A 286 -6.40 -11.60 6.10
N LYS A 287 -5.31 -11.93 5.41
CA LYS A 287 -4.85 -13.33 5.23
C LYS A 287 -4.53 -13.99 6.57
N ALA A 288 -3.84 -13.29 7.48
CA ALA A 288 -3.55 -13.80 8.83
C ALA A 288 -4.84 -14.14 9.62
N GLY A 289 -5.94 -13.39 9.40
CA GLY A 289 -7.22 -13.66 10.05
C GLY A 289 -7.88 -14.98 9.65
N HIS A 290 -7.63 -15.45 8.43
CA HIS A 290 -8.25 -16.68 7.91
C HIS A 290 -7.66 -17.93 8.59
N LEU A 291 -6.37 -17.89 8.95
CA LEU A 291 -5.64 -19.02 9.52
C LEU A 291 -6.10 -19.40 10.93
N ASN A 292 -6.56 -18.42 11.70
CA ASN A 292 -7.02 -18.67 13.06
C ASN A 292 -8.37 -19.38 13.12
N HIS A 293 -9.15 -19.38 12.03
CA HIS A 293 -10.45 -20.04 11.98
C HIS A 293 -10.30 -21.42 11.33
N LYS A 294 -9.93 -22.43 12.13
CA LYS A 294 -9.81 -23.85 11.71
C LYS A 294 -11.13 -24.47 11.23
N HIS A 295 -12.26 -23.78 11.39
CA HIS A 295 -13.54 -24.26 10.87
C HIS A 295 -13.68 -23.89 9.40
N LYS A 296 -14.02 -24.88 8.57
CA LYS A 296 -14.36 -24.76 7.14
C LYS A 296 -15.55 -23.80 6.92
N THR A 297 -15.39 -22.51 7.18
CA THR A 297 -16.39 -21.50 6.85
C THR A 297 -16.24 -21.17 5.37
N LYS A 298 -17.32 -21.40 4.62
CA LYS A 298 -17.41 -21.18 3.17
C LYS A 298 -16.83 -19.83 2.78
N ALA A 299 -15.88 -19.88 1.85
CA ALA A 299 -15.47 -18.84 0.91
C ALA A 299 -15.52 -17.41 1.47
N TYR A 300 -14.41 -17.05 2.12
CA TYR A 300 -14.11 -15.68 2.48
C TYR A 300 -14.24 -14.72 1.29
N GLN A 301 -14.79 -13.54 1.54
CA GLN A 301 -14.83 -12.45 0.57
C GLN A 301 -13.40 -12.12 0.13
N SER A 302 -13.11 -12.33 -1.16
CA SER A 302 -11.78 -12.05 -1.70
C SER A 302 -11.41 -10.59 -1.46
N PHE A 303 -10.14 -10.31 -1.17
CA PHE A 303 -9.64 -8.93 -1.03
C PHE A 303 -10.04 -8.03 -2.22
N ARG A 304 -10.21 -8.63 -3.41
CA ARG A 304 -10.71 -7.99 -4.63
C ARG A 304 -12.14 -7.45 -4.45
N THR A 305 -13.07 -8.19 -3.85
CA THR A 305 -14.44 -7.69 -3.64
C THR A 305 -14.45 -6.55 -2.63
N LEU A 306 -13.65 -6.63 -1.56
CA LEU A 306 -13.50 -5.52 -0.60
C LEU A 306 -12.92 -4.26 -1.25
N LEU A 307 -11.92 -4.43 -2.12
CA LEU A 307 -11.33 -3.32 -2.86
C LEU A 307 -12.36 -2.64 -3.77
N ILE A 308 -13.12 -3.43 -4.56
CA ILE A 308 -14.18 -2.90 -5.44
C ILE A 308 -15.28 -2.22 -4.61
N LEU A 309 -15.75 -2.86 -3.55
CA LEU A 309 -16.78 -2.31 -2.69
C LEU A 309 -16.33 -1.01 -2.02
N SER A 310 -15.08 -0.94 -1.55
CA SER A 310 -14.51 0.29 -0.98
C SER A 310 -14.43 1.41 -2.02
N GLY A 311 -14.07 1.09 -3.28
CA GLY A 311 -14.03 2.06 -4.36
C GLY A 311 -15.41 2.60 -4.72
N ILE A 312 -16.42 1.72 -4.82
CA ILE A 312 -17.81 2.11 -5.12
C ILE A 312 -18.39 2.97 -4.00
N THR A 313 -18.19 2.59 -2.74
CA THR A 313 -18.71 3.35 -1.59
C THR A 313 -18.04 4.71 -1.46
N SER A 314 -16.73 4.79 -1.67
CA SER A 314 -16.04 6.09 -1.73
C SER A 314 -16.50 6.93 -2.91
N LEU A 315 -16.69 6.35 -4.10
CA LEU A 315 -17.25 7.07 -5.24
C LEU A 315 -18.63 7.66 -4.92
N ALA A 316 -19.52 6.86 -4.30
CA ALA A 316 -20.86 7.31 -3.93
C ALA A 316 -20.83 8.50 -2.94
N LEU A 317 -19.85 8.53 -2.04
CA LEU A 317 -19.70 9.61 -1.04
C LEU A 317 -18.93 10.83 -1.56
N ILE A 318 -18.09 10.67 -2.58
CA ILE A 318 -17.22 11.74 -3.12
C ILE A 318 -17.86 12.40 -4.35
N LEU A 319 -18.53 11.63 -5.21
CA LEU A 319 -19.09 12.14 -6.47
C LEU A 319 -20.04 13.35 -6.28
N PRO A 320 -20.92 13.40 -5.27
CA PRO A 320 -21.76 14.58 -5.06
C PRO A 320 -20.95 15.86 -4.78
N LEU A 321 -19.78 15.76 -4.15
CA LEU A 321 -18.91 16.91 -3.85
C LEU A 321 -18.42 17.61 -5.12
N ALA A 322 -18.26 16.88 -6.23
CA ALA A 322 -17.89 17.45 -7.52
C ALA A 322 -18.97 18.40 -8.09
N PHE A 323 -20.22 18.18 -7.70
CA PHE A 323 -21.35 19.04 -8.07
C PHE A 323 -21.50 20.22 -7.13
N PHE A 324 -20.95 20.15 -5.92
CA PHE A 324 -20.98 21.24 -4.93
C PHE A 324 -19.95 22.33 -5.20
N ASN A 325 -19.24 22.26 -6.33
CA ASN A 325 -18.21 23.23 -6.64
C ASN A 325 -18.76 24.67 -6.50
N SER A 326 -18.08 25.50 -5.71
CA SER A 326 -18.62 26.78 -5.25
C SER A 326 -19.15 27.61 -6.42
N SER A 327 -20.48 27.72 -6.51
CA SER A 327 -21.18 28.49 -7.54
C SER A 327 -20.79 29.98 -7.45
N PRO A 328 -20.76 30.73 -8.57
CA PRO A 328 -20.41 32.15 -8.56
C PRO A 328 -21.16 32.92 -7.47
N LYS A 329 -20.36 33.60 -6.66
CA LYS A 329 -20.69 34.37 -5.46
C LYS A 329 -21.99 35.16 -5.67
N PHE A 330 -23.06 34.78 -4.98
CA PHE A 330 -24.11 35.75 -4.68
C PHE A 330 -23.47 36.84 -3.81
N PRO A 331 -23.75 38.13 -4.05
CA PRO A 331 -23.23 39.19 -3.21
C PRO A 331 -23.59 38.86 -1.76
N ALA A 332 -22.56 38.85 -0.90
CA ALA A 332 -22.68 38.52 0.50
C ALA A 332 -23.72 39.45 1.14
N GLN A 333 -24.95 38.96 1.26
CA GLN A 333 -25.97 39.62 2.05
C GLN A 333 -25.57 39.41 3.51
N ASP A 334 -25.46 40.51 4.27
CA ASP A 334 -24.88 40.67 5.62
C ASP A 334 -25.55 39.85 6.75
N ASP A 335 -26.13 38.69 6.46
CA ASP A 335 -26.67 37.77 7.45
C ASP A 335 -25.55 37.00 8.15
N ALA A 336 -24.79 37.71 8.98
CA ALA A 336 -23.69 37.25 9.84
C ALA A 336 -24.07 36.15 10.88
N LYS A 337 -25.26 35.55 10.76
CA LYS A 337 -25.80 34.53 11.69
C LYS A 337 -26.17 33.20 11.04
N ARG A 338 -25.81 32.94 9.78
CA ARG A 338 -26.13 31.65 9.13
C ARG A 338 -25.25 30.50 9.70
N PHE A 339 -25.72 29.93 10.81
CA PHE A 339 -25.55 28.52 11.16
C PHE A 339 -25.74 27.69 9.88
N PRO A 340 -24.78 26.84 9.43
CA PRO A 340 -23.89 26.00 10.24
C PRO A 340 -22.38 26.16 9.96
N ARG A 341 -21.86 27.37 9.69
CA ARG A 341 -20.42 27.59 9.42
C ARG A 341 -19.44 27.02 10.48
N PRO A 342 -19.59 27.33 11.79
CA PRO A 342 -18.65 26.81 12.80
C PRO A 342 -18.73 25.30 12.94
N LEU A 343 -19.94 24.72 12.86
CA LEU A 343 -20.14 23.28 12.93
C LEU A 343 -19.44 22.57 11.75
N ARG A 344 -19.57 23.10 10.53
CA ARG A 344 -18.88 22.58 9.34
C ARG A 344 -17.36 22.58 9.54
N ALA A 345 -16.80 23.68 10.03
CA ALA A 345 -15.35 23.80 10.28
C ALA A 345 -14.86 22.83 11.37
N VAL A 346 -15.61 22.69 12.48
CA VAL A 346 -15.28 21.74 13.56
C VAL A 346 -15.35 20.29 13.07
N LEU A 347 -16.38 19.91 12.30
CA LEU A 347 -16.49 18.56 11.74
C LEU A 347 -15.38 18.27 10.73
N HIS A 348 -14.99 19.27 9.91
CA HIS A 348 -13.86 19.17 9.01
C HIS A 348 -12.56 18.92 9.80
N ALA A 349 -12.24 19.79 10.76
CA ALA A 349 -11.04 19.68 11.58
C ALA A 349 -10.99 18.36 12.35
N SER A 350 -12.13 17.91 12.89
CA SER A 350 -12.27 16.66 13.65
C SER A 350 -12.01 15.43 12.76
N THR A 351 -12.55 15.40 11.55
CA THR A 351 -12.32 14.30 10.59
C THR A 351 -10.84 14.15 10.24
N LEU A 352 -10.18 15.27 9.96
CA LEU A 352 -8.74 15.27 9.67
C LEU A 352 -7.93 14.84 10.90
N MET A 353 -8.24 15.37 12.08
CA MET A 353 -7.57 15.00 13.33
C MET A 353 -7.74 13.51 13.65
N LEU A 354 -8.95 12.97 13.50
CA LEU A 354 -9.26 11.56 13.77
C LEU A 354 -8.64 10.59 12.75
N THR A 355 -8.20 11.09 11.60
CA THR A 355 -7.43 10.30 10.62
C THR A 355 -5.94 10.19 11.00
N VAL A 356 -5.40 11.13 11.78
CA VAL A 356 -3.98 11.13 12.18
C VAL A 356 -3.58 9.87 12.95
N PRO A 357 -4.33 9.35 13.95
CA PRO A 357 -4.00 8.09 14.61
C PRO A 357 -3.75 6.93 13.64
N GLN A 358 -4.60 6.77 12.61
CA GLN A 358 -4.43 5.71 11.62
C GLN A 358 -3.16 5.88 10.78
N ILE A 359 -2.77 7.12 10.48
CA ILE A 359 -1.51 7.41 9.77
C ILE A 359 -0.32 7.04 10.66
N LEU A 360 -0.36 7.45 11.94
CA LEU A 360 0.71 7.23 12.92
C LEU A 360 0.93 5.75 13.26
N VAL A 361 -0.14 4.97 13.43
CA VAL A 361 -0.05 3.53 13.72
C VAL A 361 0.63 2.75 12.58
N ASN A 362 0.56 3.27 11.35
CA ASN A 362 1.21 2.68 10.18
C ASN A 362 2.65 3.16 9.99
N ILE A 363 3.20 3.99 10.88
CA ILE A 363 4.60 4.42 10.78
C ILE A 363 5.50 3.23 11.06
N PRO A 364 6.42 2.88 10.14
CA PRO A 364 7.34 1.80 10.39
C PRO A 364 8.27 2.17 11.55
N THR A 365 8.53 1.21 12.42
CA THR A 365 9.43 1.43 13.55
C THR A 365 10.86 1.67 13.05
N ILE A 366 11.46 2.77 13.52
CA ILE A 366 12.86 3.08 13.23
C ILE A 366 13.70 1.99 13.92
N PRO A 367 14.66 1.35 13.22
CA PRO A 367 15.54 0.37 13.82
C PRO A 367 16.43 1.06 14.86
N LEU A 368 16.05 0.98 16.13
CA LEU A 368 16.84 1.49 17.24
C LEU A 368 17.79 0.37 17.75
N PRO A 369 19.03 0.71 18.16
CA PRO A 369 19.95 -0.26 18.73
C PRO A 369 19.35 -0.92 19.99
N PHE A 370 19.54 -2.23 20.12
CA PHE A 370 18.91 -3.08 21.15
C PHE A 370 19.06 -2.56 22.58
N ARG A 371 20.17 -1.89 22.90
CA ARG A 371 20.45 -1.35 24.25
C ARG A 371 19.38 -0.36 24.73
N SER A 372 18.73 0.39 23.83
CA SER A 372 17.72 1.40 24.19
C SER A 372 16.33 0.79 24.41
N ARG A 373 16.07 -0.41 23.91
CA ARG A 373 14.72 -1.01 23.91
C ARG A 373 14.22 -1.42 25.30
N HIS A 374 15.13 -1.64 26.27
CA HIS A 374 14.76 -2.17 27.58
C HIS A 374 14.24 -1.11 28.57
N VAL A 375 14.41 0.19 28.31
CA VAL A 375 14.16 1.24 29.30
C VAL A 375 12.72 1.76 29.27
N THR A 376 12.00 1.63 28.15
CA THR A 376 10.66 2.21 27.99
C THR A 376 9.68 1.27 27.26
N ASN A 377 8.50 1.06 27.85
CA ASN A 377 7.38 0.38 27.19
C ASN A 377 6.75 1.24 26.06
N ALA A 378 7.00 2.56 26.06
CA ALA A 378 6.61 3.45 24.98
C ALA A 378 7.58 3.32 23.80
N SER A 379 7.03 3.23 22.59
CA SER A 379 7.81 3.20 21.36
C SER A 379 8.39 4.59 21.10
N ILE A 380 9.66 4.76 21.43
CA ILE A 380 10.44 6.00 21.23
C ILE A 380 10.27 6.55 19.80
N SER A 381 10.13 5.66 18.80
CA SER A 381 9.87 6.05 17.40
C SER A 381 8.61 6.88 17.21
N HIS A 382 7.51 6.59 17.92
CA HIS A 382 6.28 7.38 17.82
C HIS A 382 6.42 8.73 18.50
N LEU A 383 7.15 8.80 19.63
CA LEU A 383 7.45 10.08 20.29
C LEU A 383 8.30 10.97 19.39
N VAL A 384 9.38 10.43 18.81
CA VAL A 384 10.21 11.15 17.83
C VAL A 384 9.37 11.62 16.64
N SER A 385 8.52 10.75 16.09
CA SER A 385 7.63 11.12 14.98
C SER A 385 6.66 12.23 15.38
N ALA A 386 6.08 12.18 16.59
CA ALA A 386 5.20 13.22 17.10
C ALA A 386 5.92 14.57 17.27
N VAL A 387 7.15 14.56 17.78
CA VAL A 387 7.98 15.78 17.89
C VAL A 387 8.29 16.36 16.50
N VAL A 388 8.65 15.52 15.52
CA VAL A 388 8.90 15.98 14.14
C VAL A 388 7.61 16.54 13.50
N ILE A 389 6.47 15.88 13.71
CA ILE A 389 5.17 16.38 13.21
C ILE A 389 4.84 17.73 13.84
N PHE A 390 5.06 17.88 15.14
CA PHE A 390 4.85 19.13 15.85
C PHE A 390 5.70 20.27 15.28
N THR A 391 7.01 20.05 15.15
CA THR A 391 7.94 21.09 14.66
C THR A 391 7.61 21.49 13.22
N LEU A 392 7.31 20.53 12.34
CA LEU A 392 6.90 20.82 10.96
C LEU A 392 5.52 21.52 10.90
N ALA A 393 4.57 21.16 11.78
CA ALA A 393 3.24 21.75 11.79
C ALA A 393 3.24 23.21 12.27
N VAL A 394 4.09 23.55 13.23
CA VAL A 394 4.26 24.92 13.78
C VAL A 394 5.04 25.84 12.83
N GLY A 395 5.79 25.29 11.87
CA GLY A 395 6.63 26.06 10.95
C GLY A 395 5.92 27.19 10.18
N THR A 396 6.69 28.07 9.55
CA THR A 396 6.14 29.23 8.83
C THR A 396 5.17 28.82 7.69
N PRO A 397 4.23 29.69 7.28
CA PRO A 397 3.34 29.42 6.14
C PRO A 397 4.09 29.03 4.87
N GLU A 398 5.13 29.79 4.51
CA GLU A 398 5.95 29.57 3.31
C GLU A 398 6.59 28.18 3.27
N PHE A 399 7.19 27.77 4.39
CA PHE A 399 7.78 26.44 4.51
C PHE A 399 6.74 25.34 4.31
N PHE A 400 5.53 25.53 4.85
CA PHE A 400 4.45 24.56 4.70
C PHE A 400 3.91 24.45 3.28
N HIS A 401 3.87 25.55 2.51
CA HIS A 401 3.51 25.47 1.09
C HIS A 401 4.45 24.54 0.32
N VAL A 402 5.76 24.70 0.52
CA VAL A 402 6.78 23.84 -0.09
C VAL A 402 6.63 22.40 0.40
N LEU A 403 6.52 22.21 1.72
CA LEU A 403 6.34 20.89 2.33
C LEU A 403 5.12 20.14 1.78
N SER A 404 4.01 20.85 1.64
CA SER A 404 2.74 20.31 1.15
C SER A 404 2.82 19.92 -0.33
N ASN A 405 3.48 20.74 -1.15
CA ASN A 405 3.75 20.41 -2.56
C ASN A 405 4.65 19.16 -2.70
N VAL A 406 5.73 19.09 -1.92
CA VAL A 406 6.65 17.93 -1.92
C VAL A 406 5.91 16.67 -1.47
N ALA A 407 5.12 16.75 -0.40
CA ALA A 407 4.34 15.63 0.11
C ALA A 407 3.32 15.14 -0.93
N LEU A 408 2.62 16.04 -1.62
CA LEU A 408 1.67 15.69 -2.66
C LEU A 408 2.35 14.89 -3.78
N VAL A 409 3.46 15.39 -4.34
CA VAL A 409 4.22 14.69 -5.40
C VAL A 409 4.71 13.33 -4.90
N TYR A 410 5.27 13.28 -3.68
CA TYR A 410 5.78 12.06 -3.09
C TYR A 410 4.69 10.99 -2.93
N ILE A 411 3.52 11.36 -2.41
CA ILE A 411 2.40 10.45 -2.17
C ILE A 411 1.77 9.99 -3.49
N LEU A 412 1.62 10.88 -4.48
CA LEU A 412 1.13 10.52 -5.81
C LEU A 412 2.11 9.56 -6.52
N ALA A 413 3.41 9.82 -6.44
CA ALA A 413 4.43 8.93 -6.99
C ALA A 413 4.42 7.56 -6.28
N GLY A 414 4.33 7.53 -4.96
CA GLY A 414 4.24 6.28 -4.19
C GLY A 414 2.97 5.48 -4.48
N THR A 415 1.85 6.15 -4.75
CA THR A 415 0.57 5.48 -5.04
C THR A 415 0.51 4.95 -6.46
N TYR A 416 0.88 5.76 -7.46
CA TYR A 416 0.65 5.44 -8.87
C TYR A 416 1.91 4.95 -9.59
N VAL A 417 3.05 5.63 -9.40
CA VAL A 417 4.29 5.36 -10.15
C VAL A 417 5.01 4.12 -9.60
N LEU A 418 5.15 4.03 -8.28
CA LEU A 418 5.92 2.98 -7.62
C LEU A 418 5.41 1.55 -7.92
N PRO A 419 4.10 1.20 -7.77
CA PRO A 419 3.63 -0.14 -8.11
C PRO A 419 3.85 -0.50 -9.57
N ALA A 420 3.63 0.45 -10.49
CA ALA A 420 3.86 0.24 -11.92
C ALA A 420 5.34 -0.03 -12.23
N ALA A 421 6.24 0.77 -11.65
CA ALA A 421 7.67 0.58 -11.81
C ALA A 421 8.14 -0.77 -11.27
N ILE A 422 7.64 -1.20 -10.11
CA ILE A 422 7.97 -2.51 -9.52
C ILE A 422 7.42 -3.65 -10.39
N HIS A 423 6.18 -3.53 -10.86
CA HIS A 423 5.58 -4.51 -11.77
C HIS A 423 6.40 -4.67 -13.05
N ILE A 424 6.76 -3.56 -13.71
CA ILE A 424 7.54 -3.57 -14.95
C ILE A 424 8.95 -4.13 -14.71
N THR A 425 9.63 -3.70 -13.65
CA THR A 425 10.98 -4.20 -13.33
C THR A 425 10.98 -5.70 -13.06
N LEU A 426 9.96 -6.20 -12.36
CA LEU A 426 9.82 -7.61 -12.04
C LEU A 426 9.48 -8.46 -13.28
N HIS A 427 8.63 -7.95 -14.19
CA HIS A 427 8.12 -8.73 -15.32
C HIS A 427 8.83 -8.51 -16.65
N HIS A 428 9.42 -7.36 -16.92
CA HIS A 428 10.08 -7.08 -18.21
C HIS A 428 11.60 -7.19 -18.14
N ILE A 429 12.20 -6.64 -17.08
CA ILE A 429 13.68 -6.60 -16.97
C ILE A 429 14.21 -7.96 -16.55
N ARG A 430 13.43 -8.71 -15.77
CA ARG A 430 13.81 -10.05 -15.32
C ARG A 430 13.16 -11.09 -16.21
N ARG A 431 14.02 -11.94 -16.79
CA ARG A 431 13.66 -12.94 -17.79
C ARG A 431 12.34 -13.63 -17.40
N PRO A 432 11.30 -13.62 -18.26
CA PRO A 432 10.24 -14.60 -18.08
C PRO A 432 10.92 -15.96 -18.07
N LEU A 433 10.63 -16.82 -17.09
CA LEU A 433 10.92 -18.24 -17.19
C LEU A 433 10.19 -18.71 -18.43
N THR A 434 10.89 -18.69 -19.57
CA THR A 434 10.43 -19.31 -20.79
C THR A 434 10.46 -20.77 -20.45
N ILE A 435 9.28 -21.38 -20.36
CA ILE A 435 9.16 -22.83 -20.41
C ILE A 435 9.74 -23.17 -21.79
N ILE A 436 11.03 -23.51 -21.83
CA ILE A 436 11.66 -24.08 -23.00
C ILE A 436 11.01 -25.45 -23.09
N LEU A 437 9.94 -25.56 -23.87
CA LEU A 437 9.56 -26.88 -24.36
C LEU A 437 10.78 -27.34 -25.15
N PRO A 438 11.47 -28.41 -24.74
CA PRO A 438 12.61 -28.89 -25.51
C PRO A 438 12.12 -29.05 -26.95
N PRO A 439 12.84 -28.48 -27.95
CA PRO A 439 12.49 -28.70 -29.34
C PRO A 439 12.39 -30.21 -29.52
N GLN A 440 11.22 -30.69 -29.98
CA GLN A 440 11.01 -32.10 -30.28
C GLN A 440 12.14 -32.52 -31.22
N THR A 441 13.16 -33.18 -30.67
CA THR A 441 14.10 -33.95 -31.45
C THR A 441 13.25 -35.00 -32.14
N GLN A 442 13.04 -34.82 -33.44
CA GLN A 442 12.34 -35.81 -34.26
C GLN A 442 13.02 -37.15 -34.00
N PRO A 443 12.32 -38.18 -33.50
CA PRO A 443 12.92 -39.47 -33.31
C PRO A 443 13.30 -39.98 -34.70
N THR A 444 14.60 -40.17 -34.92
CA THR A 444 15.12 -40.97 -36.01
C THR A 444 14.41 -42.31 -35.93
N ARG A 445 13.59 -42.63 -36.94
CA ARG A 445 12.72 -43.81 -36.96
C ARG A 445 13.54 -45.10 -36.88
N SER A 446 13.72 -45.65 -35.68
CA SER A 446 13.96 -47.08 -35.50
C SER A 446 12.61 -47.77 -35.28
N PHE A 447 12.12 -48.39 -36.36
CA PHE A 447 10.95 -49.26 -36.37
C PHE A 447 11.19 -50.47 -35.46
N THR A 448 10.75 -50.46 -34.20
CA THR A 448 10.33 -51.65 -33.41
C THR A 448 10.10 -51.30 -31.93
N GLU A 449 8.99 -50.63 -31.59
CA GLU A 449 8.39 -50.76 -30.25
C GLU A 449 6.94 -50.23 -30.25
N PRO A 450 5.98 -50.90 -29.58
CA PRO A 450 4.55 -50.58 -29.69
C PRO A 450 4.06 -49.53 -28.66
N ASP A 451 3.66 -48.37 -29.18
CA ASP A 451 2.41 -47.62 -28.92
C ASP A 451 1.98 -47.05 -27.54
N SER A 452 2.71 -47.18 -26.43
CA SER A 452 2.23 -46.59 -25.15
C SER A 452 2.65 -45.14 -24.86
N ALA A 453 3.45 -44.50 -25.71
CA ALA A 453 3.92 -43.12 -25.54
C ALA A 453 3.34 -42.14 -26.58
N MET A 454 2.16 -42.46 -27.11
CA MET A 454 1.39 -41.61 -28.02
C MET A 454 1.05 -40.29 -27.32
N HIS A 455 1.90 -39.28 -27.55
CA HIS A 455 1.71 -37.88 -27.17
C HIS A 455 0.27 -37.45 -27.43
N ASP A 456 -0.52 -37.28 -26.37
CA ASP A 456 -1.92 -36.89 -26.52
C ASP A 456 -2.00 -35.46 -27.11
N PRO A 457 -2.41 -35.31 -28.38
CA PRO A 457 -2.49 -34.00 -29.03
C PRO A 457 -3.51 -33.08 -28.32
N LEU A 458 -4.44 -33.66 -27.54
CA LEU A 458 -5.41 -32.91 -26.74
C LEU A 458 -4.73 -32.25 -25.54
N LEU A 459 -3.79 -32.92 -24.87
CA LEU A 459 -3.00 -32.33 -23.79
C LEU A 459 -2.15 -31.17 -24.29
N GLN A 460 -1.49 -31.32 -25.44
CA GLN A 460 -0.72 -30.22 -26.05
C GLN A 460 -1.61 -29.03 -26.43
N ARG A 461 -2.81 -29.29 -27.00
CA ARG A 461 -3.75 -28.21 -27.33
C ARG A 461 -4.24 -27.50 -26.08
N LYS A 462 -4.56 -28.24 -25.01
CA LYS A 462 -4.97 -27.69 -23.72
C LYS A 462 -3.86 -26.85 -23.10
N GLU A 463 -2.62 -27.32 -23.13
CA GLU A 463 -1.46 -26.58 -22.62
C GLU A 463 -1.25 -25.26 -23.40
N ARG A 464 -1.26 -25.31 -24.73
CA ARG A 464 -1.16 -24.09 -25.56
C ARG A 464 -2.27 -23.09 -25.27
N LEU A 465 -3.50 -23.55 -25.04
CA LEU A 465 -4.62 -22.68 -24.66
C LEU A 465 -4.42 -22.05 -23.27
N LEU A 466 -3.92 -22.83 -22.29
CA LEU A 466 -3.58 -22.31 -20.97
C LEU A 466 -2.45 -21.29 -21.03
N GLN A 467 -1.40 -21.55 -21.81
CA GLN A 467 -0.29 -20.63 -22.03
C GLN A 467 -0.77 -19.32 -22.70
N ARG A 468 -1.60 -19.41 -23.74
CA ARG A 468 -2.20 -18.22 -24.41
C ARG A 468 -3.03 -17.39 -23.45
N ARG A 469 -3.88 -18.02 -22.63
CA ARG A 469 -4.70 -17.31 -21.64
C ARG A 469 -3.85 -16.62 -20.56
N ARG A 470 -2.76 -17.25 -20.11
CA ARG A 470 -1.79 -16.66 -19.17
C ARG A 470 -1.05 -15.48 -19.79
N LEU A 471 -0.60 -15.63 -21.03
CA LEU A 471 0.09 -14.58 -21.77
C LEU A 471 -0.82 -13.37 -21.98
N TYR A 472 -2.06 -13.59 -22.43
CA TYR A 472 -3.01 -12.50 -22.62
C TYR A 472 -3.26 -11.73 -21.32
N ARG A 473 -3.49 -12.46 -20.21
CA ARG A 473 -3.70 -11.83 -18.90
C ARG A 473 -2.50 -10.99 -18.49
N ARG A 474 -1.29 -11.51 -18.64
CA ARG A 474 -0.04 -10.77 -18.36
C ARG A 474 0.09 -9.52 -19.22
N LEU A 475 -0.16 -9.65 -20.53
CA LEU A 475 -0.11 -8.53 -21.47
C LEU A 475 -1.05 -7.40 -21.03
N VAL A 476 -2.27 -7.72 -20.59
CA VAL A 476 -3.23 -6.72 -20.09
C VAL A 476 -2.68 -5.98 -18.86
N TRP A 477 -2.08 -6.70 -17.90
CA TRP A 477 -1.47 -6.07 -16.72
C TRP A 477 -0.25 -5.23 -17.07
N ASP A 478 0.58 -5.69 -18.00
CA ASP A 478 1.76 -4.96 -18.45
C ASP A 478 1.37 -3.68 -19.19
N ILE A 479 0.39 -3.73 -20.11
CA ILE A 479 -0.16 -2.55 -20.78
C ILE A 479 -0.71 -1.57 -19.74
N GLY A 480 -1.49 -2.06 -18.77
CA GLY A 480 -2.04 -1.22 -17.71
C GLY A 480 -0.95 -0.57 -16.84
N ALA A 481 0.12 -1.30 -16.50
CA ALA A 481 1.27 -0.75 -15.77
C ALA A 481 2.01 0.32 -16.58
N TRP A 482 2.18 0.14 -17.89
CA TRP A 482 2.78 1.14 -18.78
C TRP A 482 1.92 2.39 -18.91
N ILE A 483 0.59 2.23 -19.01
CA ILE A 483 -0.37 3.35 -18.98
C ILE A 483 -0.27 4.07 -17.62
N LEU A 484 -0.15 3.35 -16.50
CA LEU A 484 0.00 4.01 -15.20
C LEU A 484 1.33 4.76 -15.07
N LEU A 485 2.42 4.22 -15.64
CA LEU A 485 3.75 4.79 -15.52
C LEU A 485 3.99 6.00 -16.44
N ILE A 486 3.69 5.87 -17.74
CA ILE A 486 4.09 6.88 -18.75
C ILE A 486 3.14 8.09 -18.73
N PRO A 487 1.86 7.98 -19.15
CA PRO A 487 1.01 9.16 -19.22
C PRO A 487 0.64 9.70 -17.84
N PHE A 488 0.36 8.84 -16.85
CA PHE A 488 0.02 9.33 -15.50
C PHE A 488 1.24 9.71 -14.67
N GLY A 489 2.23 8.83 -14.55
CA GLY A 489 3.46 9.12 -13.81
C GLY A 489 4.27 10.24 -14.44
N GLY A 490 4.63 10.10 -15.72
CA GLY A 490 5.33 11.14 -16.48
C GLY A 490 4.54 12.44 -16.56
N GLY A 491 3.24 12.37 -16.87
CA GLY A 491 2.36 13.54 -16.91
C GLY A 491 2.26 14.26 -15.56
N CYS A 492 2.18 13.54 -14.44
CA CYS A 492 2.17 14.13 -13.10
C CYS A 492 3.48 14.85 -12.78
N LEU A 493 4.64 14.28 -13.16
CA LEU A 493 5.95 14.93 -12.95
C LEU A 493 6.11 16.19 -13.80
N VAL A 494 5.74 16.13 -15.10
CA VAL A 494 5.76 17.29 -15.98
C VAL A 494 4.81 18.37 -15.47
N TRP A 495 3.63 17.97 -14.98
CA TRP A 495 2.66 18.88 -14.37
C TRP A 495 3.15 19.53 -13.09
N ALA A 496 3.71 18.75 -12.17
CA ALA A 496 4.30 19.30 -10.95
C ALA A 496 5.45 20.26 -11.28
N GLY A 497 6.33 19.90 -12.23
CA GLY A 497 7.41 20.75 -12.70
C GLY A 497 6.92 22.06 -13.32
N GLY A 498 5.92 22.00 -14.22
CA GLY A 498 5.34 23.17 -14.87
C GLY A 498 4.67 24.14 -13.89
N ARG A 499 3.96 23.59 -12.88
CA ARG A 499 3.35 24.37 -11.79
C ARG A 499 4.38 24.99 -10.85
N LEU A 500 5.40 24.24 -10.44
CA LEU A 500 6.49 24.77 -9.60
C LEU A 500 7.29 25.84 -10.32
N ALA A 501 7.40 25.77 -11.66
CA ALA A 501 8.00 26.80 -12.49
C ALA A 501 7.08 28.00 -12.78
N GLY A 502 5.84 28.00 -12.27
CA GLY A 502 4.86 29.08 -12.45
C GLY A 502 4.36 29.24 -13.89
N LYS A 503 4.44 28.19 -14.72
CA LYS A 503 4.02 28.24 -16.13
C LYS A 503 2.55 27.85 -16.35
N TRP A 504 1.92 27.13 -15.44
CA TRP A 504 0.59 26.50 -15.57
C TRP A 504 -0.37 26.80 -14.42
#